data_AF-F8PJL7-F1
#
_entry.id   AF-F8PJL7-F1
#
_cell.length_a   1.000
_cell.length_b   1.000
_cell.length_c   1.000
_cell.angle_alpha   90.00
_cell.angle_beta   90.00
_cell.angle_gamma   90.00
#
_symmetry.space_group_name_H-M   'P 1'
#
loop_
_entity.id
_entity.type
_entity.pdbx_description
1 polymer ?
#
loop_
_entity_poly.entity_id
_entity_poly.type
_entity_poly.pdbx_seq_one_letter_code
_entity_poly.pdbx_strand_id
1 'polypeptide(L)' 'YQPGELVLVRNTQVEKELDRKAKPCYNGPYEVVRRTKGGSYVLKEMDGSVSRRGIAAFRLLPYFNRHSMPLLDE' A
#
# COMPACT_ATOMS: atom_id res chain seq x y z
N TYR A 1 0.47 2.55 10.35
CA TYR A 1 0.07 3.65 9.45
C TYR A 1 -1.02 4.47 10.08
N GLN A 2 -0.96 5.78 9.90
CA GLN A 2 -1.97 6.74 10.35
C GLN A 2 -2.95 7.02 9.21
N PRO A 3 -4.20 7.42 9.52
CA PRO A 3 -5.11 7.97 8.51
C PRO A 3 -4.46 9.10 7.72
N GLY A 4 -4.61 9.09 6.40
CA GLY A 4 -3.98 10.08 5.50
C GLY A 4 -2.60 9.69 4.97
N GLU A 5 -1.94 8.67 5.53
CA GLU A 5 -0.66 8.20 5.00
C GLU A 5 -0.84 7.44 3.68
N LEU A 6 0.10 7.64 2.76
CA LEU A 6 0.17 6.90 1.51
C LEU A 6 0.92 5.59 1.69
N VAL A 7 0.36 4.51 1.15
CA VAL A 7 0.90 3.15 1.26
C VAL A 7 0.82 2.40 -0.07
N LEU A 8 1.73 1.47 -0.26
CA LEU A 8 1.70 0.46 -1.30
C LEU A 8 1.17 -0.85 -0.73
N VAL A 9 0.48 -1.63 -1.56
CA VAL A 9 -0.05 -2.95 -1.19
C VAL A 9 0.71 -4.03 -1.95
N ARG A 10 1.36 -4.94 -1.23
CA ARG A 10 2.03 -6.12 -1.77
C ARG A 10 1.02 -7.06 -2.43
N ASN A 11 1.28 -7.40 -3.69
CA ASN A 11 0.46 -8.34 -4.45
C ASN A 11 0.89 -9.79 -4.16
N THR A 12 0.34 -10.35 -3.08
CA THR A 12 0.68 -11.70 -2.60
C THR A 12 0.27 -12.82 -3.55
N GLN A 13 -0.66 -12.55 -4.47
CA GLN A 13 -1.08 -13.54 -5.47
C GLN A 13 0.02 -13.70 -6.53
N VAL A 14 0.48 -12.58 -7.10
CA VAL A 14 1.52 -12.54 -8.13
C VAL A 14 2.83 -13.16 -7.65
N GLU A 15 3.20 -12.97 -6.38
CA GLU A 15 4.46 -13.49 -5.85
C GLU A 15 4.66 -15.01 -6.00
N LYS A 16 3.55 -15.76 -6.03
CA LYS A 16 3.54 -17.22 -6.13
C LYS A 16 3.41 -17.71 -7.58
N GLU A 17 3.20 -16.81 -8.55
CA GLU A 17 3.01 -17.16 -9.95
C GLU A 17 4.35 -17.38 -10.66
N LEU A 18 4.36 -18.24 -11.68
CA LEU A 18 5.58 -18.56 -12.45
C LEU A 18 6.07 -17.36 -13.26
N ASP A 19 5.17 -16.50 -13.71
CA ASP A 19 5.46 -15.30 -14.48
C ASP A 19 5.60 -14.02 -13.63
N ARG A 20 5.74 -14.16 -12.30
CA ARG A 20 5.81 -13.04 -11.33
C ARG A 20 6.77 -11.91 -11.70
N LYS A 21 7.87 -12.23 -12.40
CA LYS A 21 8.89 -11.25 -12.82
C LYS A 21 8.34 -10.22 -13.82
N ALA A 22 7.30 -10.57 -14.57
CA ALA A 22 6.68 -9.72 -15.57
C ALA A 22 5.50 -8.90 -15.01
N LYS A 23 5.11 -9.12 -13.76
CA LYS A 23 3.93 -8.51 -13.13
C LYS A 23 4.35 -7.53 -12.02
N PRO A 24 3.53 -6.50 -11.73
CA PRO A 24 3.83 -5.56 -10.65
C PRO A 24 3.77 -6.23 -9.28
N CYS A 25 4.85 -6.09 -8.50
CA CYS A 25 4.96 -6.62 -7.13
C CYS A 25 4.09 -5.86 -6.11
N TYR A 26 3.85 -4.57 -6.36
CA TYR A 26 3.11 -3.68 -5.49
C TYR A 26 2.04 -2.92 -6.29
N ASN A 27 0.89 -2.75 -5.68
CA ASN A 27 -0.21 -1.94 -6.20
C ASN A 27 -0.27 -0.62 -5.42
N GLY A 28 -0.86 0.41 -6.03
CA GLY A 28 -1.07 1.72 -5.41
C GLY A 28 -0.17 2.81 -6.01
N PRO A 29 -0.19 4.02 -5.46
CA PRO A 29 -0.42 4.35 -4.05
C PRO A 29 -1.88 4.37 -3.58
N TYR A 30 -2.08 4.07 -2.30
CA TYR A 30 -3.36 4.13 -1.59
C TYR A 30 -3.25 5.04 -0.38
N GLU A 31 -4.34 5.70 0.02
CA GLU A 31 -4.40 6.43 1.29
C GLU A 31 -5.04 5.55 2.37
N VAL A 32 -4.45 5.57 3.57
CA VAL A 32 -5.01 4.89 4.74
C VAL A 32 -6.20 5.67 5.26
N VAL A 33 -7.36 5.02 5.35
CA VAL A 33 -8.57 5.62 5.95
C VAL A 33 -8.57 5.41 7.45
N ARG A 34 -8.39 4.15 7.89
CA ARG A 34 -8.35 3.79 9.31
C ARG A 34 -7.80 2.39 9.54
N ARG A 35 -7.37 2.13 10.77
CA ARG A 35 -7.10 0.77 11.27
C ARG A 35 -8.37 0.17 11.89
N THR A 36 -8.63 -1.10 11.62
CA THR A 36 -9.72 -1.86 12.24
C THR A 36 -9.27 -2.43 13.59
N LYS A 37 -10.23 -2.84 14.44
CA LYS A 37 -9.93 -3.50 15.73
C LYS A 37 -9.09 -4.78 15.55
N GLY A 38 -9.25 -5.49 14.43
CA GLY A 38 -8.47 -6.68 14.08
C GLY A 38 -7.08 -6.39 13.49
N GLY A 39 -6.66 -5.13 13.47
CA GLY A 39 -5.31 -4.74 13.02
C GLY A 39 -5.13 -4.63 11.50
N SER A 40 -6.16 -4.92 10.70
CA SER A 40 -6.18 -4.63 9.26
C SER A 40 -6.46 -3.15 8.99
N TYR A 41 -6.18 -2.69 7.77
CA TYR A 41 -6.37 -1.31 7.36
C TYR A 41 -7.41 -1.20 6.27
N VAL A 42 -8.28 -0.21 6.39
CA VAL A 42 -9.15 0.22 5.30
C VAL A 42 -8.38 1.26 4.51
N LEU A 43 -8.29 1.06 3.20
CA LEU A 43 -7.59 1.95 2.27
C LEU A 43 -8.59 2.58 1.31
N LYS A 44 -8.24 3.73 0.76
CA LYS A 44 -8.91 4.29 -0.42
C LYS A 44 -7.91 4.47 -1.56
N GLU A 45 -8.38 4.26 -2.78
CA GLU A 45 -7.70 4.63 -4.01
C GLU A 45 -7.60 6.17 -4.08
N MET A 46 -6.71 6.67 -4.95
CA MET A 46 -6.47 8.11 -5.11
C MET A 46 -7.67 8.87 -5.70
N ASP A 47 -8.59 8.17 -6.35
CA ASP A 47 -9.88 8.70 -6.83
C ASP A 47 -10.93 8.87 -5.70
N GLY A 48 -10.60 8.44 -4.47
CA GLY A 48 -11.49 8.46 -3.32
C GLY A 48 -12.28 7.17 -3.10
N SER A 49 -12.15 6.17 -3.97
CA SER A 49 -12.85 4.89 -3.87
C SER A 49 -12.33 4.08 -2.68
N VAL A 50 -13.19 3.76 -1.72
CA VAL A 50 -12.81 3.03 -0.49
C VAL A 50 -12.85 1.52 -0.72
N SER A 51 -11.77 0.82 -0.35
CA SER A 51 -11.73 -0.65 -0.36
C SER A 51 -12.76 -1.22 0.61
N ARG A 52 -13.62 -2.11 0.09
CA ARG A 52 -14.61 -2.84 0.90
C ARG A 52 -13.96 -3.85 1.86
N ARG A 53 -12.72 -4.26 1.60
CA ARG A 53 -11.99 -5.25 2.40
C ARG A 53 -10.83 -4.58 3.14
N GLY A 54 -10.61 -5.01 4.39
CA GLY A 54 -9.43 -4.63 5.14
C GLY A 54 -8.19 -5.33 4.59
N ILE A 55 -7.11 -4.57 4.40
CA ILE A 55 -5.80 -5.09 4.00
C ILE A 55 -4.97 -5.41 5.25
N ALA A 56 -4.34 -6.58 5.26
CA ALA A 56 -3.50 -7.00 6.37
C ALA A 56 -2.24 -6.12 6.48
N ALA A 57 -1.83 -5.82 7.72
CA ALA A 57 -0.72 -4.91 8.00
C ALA A 57 0.61 -5.33 7.32
N PHE A 58 0.90 -6.63 7.27
CA PHE A 58 2.15 -7.15 6.66
C PHE A 58 2.22 -6.97 5.14
N ARG A 59 1.11 -6.63 4.48
CA ARG A 59 1.07 -6.35 3.04
C ARG A 59 1.32 -4.88 2.72
N LEU A 60 1.35 -4.01 3.71
CA LEU A 60 1.47 -2.57 3.50
C LEU A 60 2.91 -2.13 3.61
N LEU A 61 3.35 -1.28 2.68
CA LEU A 61 4.61 -0.55 2.75
C LEU A 61 4.33 0.96 2.67
N PRO A 62 5.11 1.82 3.34
CA PRO A 62 4.98 3.26 3.18
C PRO A 62 5.30 3.67 1.74
N TYR A 63 4.52 4.58 1.19
CA TYR A 63 4.79 5.22 -0.09
C TYR A 63 5.40 6.60 0.14
N PHE A 64 6.61 6.80 -0.35
CA PHE A 64 7.27 8.10 -0.35
C PHE A 64 7.15 8.72 -1.73
N ASN A 65 6.57 9.93 -1.81
CA ASN A 65 6.56 10.68 -3.05
C ASN A 65 8.00 11.08 -3.40
N ARG A 66 8.33 11.03 -4.71
CA ARG A 66 9.62 11.45 -5.26
C ARG A 66 10.00 12.87 -4.85
N HIS A 67 9.03 13.76 -4.70
CA HIS A 67 9.26 15.15 -4.29
C HIS A 67 9.36 15.35 -2.76
N SER A 68 8.91 14.38 -1.97
CA SER A 68 8.95 14.45 -0.50
C SER A 68 10.12 13.67 0.09
N MET A 69 10.96 13.06 -0.74
CA MET A 69 12.08 12.26 -0.28
C MET A 69 13.24 13.23 0.04
N PRO A 70 13.67 13.35 1.31
CA PRO A 70 14.93 14.03 1.58
C PRO A 70 16.02 13.25 0.83
N LEU A 71 16.77 13.94 -0.02
CA LEU A 71 18.01 13.38 -0.57
C LEU A 71 18.82 12.90 0.63
N LEU A 72 19.21 11.62 0.61
CA LEU A 72 20.18 11.13 1.58
C LEU A 72 21.46 11.89 1.27
N ASP A 73 21.78 12.93 2.04
CA ASP A 73 23.09 13.54 2.01
C ASP A 73 24.12 12.44 2.35
N GLU A 74 25.06 12.20 1.41
CA GLU A 74 26.11 11.17 1.45
C GLU A 74 27.09 11.33 2.62
#